data_AF-A0A8C6RZI7-F1
#
_entry.id   AF-A0A8C6RZI7-F1
#
_cell.length_a   1.000
_cell.length_b   1.000
_cell.length_c   1.000
_cell.angle_alpha   90.00
_cell.angle_beta   90.00
_cell.angle_gamma   90.00
#
_symmetry.space_group_name_H-M   'P 1'
#
loop_
_entity.id
_entity.type
_entity.pdbx_description
1 polymer ?
#
loop_
_entity_poly.entity_id
_entity_poly.type
_entity_poly.pdbx_seq_one_letter_code
_entity_poly.pdbx_strand_id
1 'polypeptide(L)'
;MTSLRVLYQPCTVVLLLVLCLILETGQGQENRDNLLSLNMSVSQLQRENEFSVTFTVTNNMDKCMVVEISTEDNPNITYLTAHAKYTACICDTHNYFWDIDASANTVIRGKAEVVSAKNICPDGEILYPETGFMKFATADIIPH
;
A
#
# COMPACT_ATOMS: atom_id res chain seq x y z
N MET A 1 62.73 -39.63 -23.13
CA MET A 1 61.26 -39.69 -22.97
C MET A 1 60.89 -39.00 -21.66
N THR A 2 60.49 -37.74 -21.72
CA THR A 2 59.99 -36.97 -20.58
C THR A 2 58.66 -36.39 -21.00
N SER A 3 57.57 -37.02 -20.55
CA SER A 3 56.20 -36.60 -20.84
C SER A 3 55.73 -35.73 -19.68
N LEU A 4 55.57 -34.42 -19.95
CA LEU A 4 54.83 -33.50 -19.10
C LEU A 4 53.34 -33.81 -19.22
N ARG A 5 52.75 -34.40 -18.18
CA ARG A 5 51.29 -34.48 -18.05
C ARG A 5 50.78 -33.14 -17.53
N VAL A 6 50.19 -32.37 -18.43
CA VAL A 6 49.38 -31.18 -18.11
C VAL A 6 48.12 -31.65 -17.39
N LEU A 7 47.99 -31.32 -16.10
CA LEU A 7 46.77 -31.48 -15.33
C LEU A 7 45.79 -30.39 -15.75
N TYR A 8 44.91 -30.71 -16.69
CA TYR A 8 43.74 -29.88 -17.00
C TYR A 8 42.67 -30.15 -15.94
N GLN A 9 42.63 -29.30 -14.91
CA GLN A 9 41.70 -29.42 -13.78
C GLN A 9 40.41 -28.65 -14.12
N PRO A 10 39.23 -29.30 -14.23
CA PRO A 10 37.96 -28.67 -14.58
C PRO A 10 37.31 -27.95 -13.38
N CYS A 11 38.08 -27.33 -12.49
CA CYS A 11 37.56 -26.71 -11.27
C CYS A 11 37.23 -25.21 -11.42
N THR A 12 37.76 -24.53 -12.44
CA THR A 12 37.67 -23.07 -12.52
C THR A 12 36.34 -22.58 -13.08
N VAL A 13 35.71 -23.35 -13.98
CA VAL A 13 34.48 -22.93 -14.67
C VAL A 13 33.25 -23.06 -13.76
N VAL A 14 33.22 -24.07 -12.88
CA VAL A 14 32.10 -24.29 -11.96
C VAL A 14 32.05 -23.23 -10.85
N LEU A 15 33.21 -22.75 -10.39
CA LEU A 15 33.28 -21.73 -9.33
C LEU A 15 32.77 -20.35 -9.78
N LEU A 16 32.94 -20.01 -11.07
CA LEU A 16 32.48 -18.74 -11.63
C LEU A 16 30.94 -18.69 -11.76
N LEU A 17 30.30 -19.79 -12.14
CA LEU A 17 28.83 -19.86 -12.26
C LEU A 17 28.13 -19.72 -10.90
N VAL A 18 28.70 -20.31 -9.84
CA VAL A 18 28.16 -20.17 -8.49
C VAL A 18 28.28 -18.72 -8.02
N LEU A 19 29.39 -18.03 -8.31
CA LEU A 19 29.59 -16.63 -7.88
C LEU A 19 28.61 -15.65 -8.54
N CYS A 20 28.27 -15.86 -9.82
CA CYS A 20 27.29 -15.03 -10.53
C CYS A 20 25.88 -15.18 -9.94
N LEU A 21 25.48 -16.40 -9.55
CA LEU A 21 24.17 -16.65 -8.93
C LEU A 21 24.00 -15.98 -7.57
N ILE A 22 25.07 -15.80 -6.78
CA ILE A 22 24.99 -15.11 -5.49
C ILE A 22 24.96 -13.59 -5.66
N LEU A 23 25.50 -13.06 -6.77
CA LEU A 23 25.57 -11.62 -7.01
C LEU A 23 24.25 -11.03 -7.52
N GLU A 24 23.40 -11.83 -8.19
CA GLU A 24 22.08 -11.38 -8.66
C GLU A 24 21.03 -11.31 -7.54
N THR A 25 21.24 -11.96 -6.39
CA THR A 25 20.26 -11.92 -5.28
C THR A 25 20.37 -10.70 -4.36
N GLY A 26 21.30 -9.77 -4.63
CA GLY A 26 21.64 -8.69 -3.70
C GLY A 26 20.81 -7.40 -3.76
N GLN A 27 19.92 -7.21 -4.75
CA GLN A 27 19.23 -5.92 -4.95
C GLN A 27 17.69 -5.97 -4.94
N GLY A 28 17.09 -7.09 -4.54
CA GLY A 28 15.65 -7.32 -4.74
C GLY A 28 14.76 -7.19 -3.50
N GLN A 29 15.21 -6.63 -2.38
CA GLN A 29 14.33 -6.42 -1.22
C GLN A 29 13.94 -4.95 -1.12
N GLU A 30 13.15 -4.50 -2.10
CA GLU A 30 12.35 -3.28 -1.96
C GLU A 30 11.51 -3.43 -0.69
N ASN A 31 11.62 -2.45 0.21
CA ASN A 31 10.95 -2.48 1.51
C ASN A 31 9.43 -2.47 1.28
N ARG A 32 8.82 -3.66 1.22
CA ARG A 32 7.39 -3.86 0.92
C ARG A 32 6.48 -3.02 1.81
N ASP A 33 6.91 -2.69 3.02
CA ASP A 33 6.15 -1.84 3.93
C ASP A 33 5.95 -0.41 3.41
N ASN A 34 6.70 0.02 2.40
CA ASN A 34 6.65 1.37 1.85
C ASN A 34 5.89 1.49 0.52
N LEU A 35 5.18 0.47 0.04
CA LEU A 35 4.42 0.55 -1.22
C LEU A 35 3.40 1.70 -1.24
N LEU A 36 2.64 1.79 -0.16
CA LEU A 36 1.58 2.77 0.03
C LEU A 36 1.68 3.32 1.44
N SER A 37 1.34 4.58 1.64
CA SER A 37 1.06 5.14 2.96
C SER A 37 -0.40 5.57 3.06
N LEU A 38 -0.96 5.41 4.26
CA LEU A 38 -2.31 5.85 4.60
C LEU A 38 -2.20 6.66 5.89
N ASN A 39 -2.46 7.96 5.80
CA ASN A 39 -2.59 8.84 6.95
C ASN A 39 -4.05 9.20 7.17
N MET A 40 -4.42 9.41 8.43
CA MET A 40 -5.75 9.84 8.83
C MET A 40 -5.64 11.13 9.63
N SER A 41 -6.50 12.10 9.32
CA SER A 41 -6.77 13.24 10.18
C SER A 41 -8.26 13.32 10.49
N VAL A 42 -8.57 13.83 11.67
CA VAL A 42 -9.94 14.01 12.15
C VAL A 42 -10.08 15.45 12.63
N SER A 43 -11.15 16.12 12.23
CA SER A 43 -11.55 17.43 12.74
C SER A 43 -12.99 17.41 13.19
N GLN A 44 -13.31 18.16 14.24
CA GLN A 44 -14.68 18.35 14.67
C GLN A 44 -15.43 19.28 13.71
N LEU A 45 -16.68 18.96 13.41
CA LEU A 45 -17.59 19.80 12.62
C LEU A 45 -18.38 20.76 13.52
N GLN A 46 -19.33 21.52 12.95
CA GLN A 46 -20.06 22.56 13.68
C GLN A 46 -20.99 22.01 14.76
N ARG A 47 -21.49 20.79 14.60
CA ARG A 47 -22.40 20.15 15.56
C ARG A 47 -21.61 19.28 16.53
N GLU A 48 -22.08 19.27 17.77
CA GLU A 48 -21.64 18.34 18.80
C GLU A 48 -21.73 16.92 18.22
N ASN A 49 -20.62 16.17 18.29
CA ASN A 49 -20.48 14.77 17.85
C ASN A 49 -20.34 14.51 16.34
N GLU A 50 -20.37 15.55 15.51
CA GLU A 50 -20.07 15.42 14.08
C GLU A 50 -18.57 15.67 13.83
N PHE A 51 -17.94 14.80 13.02
CA PHE A 51 -16.51 14.86 12.69
C PHE A 51 -16.29 14.69 11.19
N SER A 52 -15.29 15.38 10.65
CA SER A 52 -14.77 15.14 9.31
C SER A 52 -13.49 14.33 9.39
N VAL A 53 -13.44 13.24 8.63
CA VAL A 53 -12.33 12.29 8.58
C VAL A 53 -11.72 12.37 7.20
N THR A 54 -10.42 12.68 7.14
CA THR A 54 -9.66 12.70 5.89
C THR A 54 -8.66 11.55 5.87
N PHE A 55 -8.71 10.72 4.83
CA PHE A 55 -7.64 9.80 4.48
C PHE A 55 -6.76 10.38 3.40
N THR A 56 -5.46 10.45 3.67
CA THR A 56 -4.44 10.79 2.69
C THR A 56 -3.73 9.49 2.29
N VAL A 57 -3.96 9.07 1.05
CA VAL A 57 -3.30 7.90 0.45
C VAL A 57 -2.19 8.39 -0.46
N THR A 58 -0.97 7.96 -0.18
CA THR A 58 0.19 8.27 -1.04
C THR A 58 0.78 7.00 -1.60
N ASN A 59 0.84 6.93 -2.93
CA ASN A 59 1.65 5.96 -3.66
C ASN A 59 3.12 6.39 -3.62
N ASN A 60 3.99 5.51 -3.12
CA ASN A 60 5.43 5.78 -3.03
C ASN A 60 6.23 5.10 -4.16
N MET A 61 5.55 4.50 -5.13
CA MET A 61 6.12 3.80 -6.29
C MET A 61 6.09 4.71 -7.52
N ASP A 62 6.96 4.40 -8.47
CA ASP A 62 7.06 5.10 -9.77
C ASP A 62 5.93 4.74 -10.75
N LYS A 63 5.13 3.73 -10.41
CA LYS A 63 4.00 3.23 -11.19
C LYS A 63 2.70 3.33 -10.41
N CYS A 64 1.61 3.62 -11.13
CA CYS A 64 0.30 3.76 -10.52
C CYS A 64 -0.24 2.44 -9.95
N MET A 65 -1.11 2.54 -8.96
CA MET A 65 -1.83 1.40 -8.37
C MET A 65 -3.32 1.67 -8.33
N VAL A 66 -4.14 0.63 -8.49
CA VAL A 66 -5.57 0.74 -8.23
C VAL A 66 -5.80 0.44 -6.76
N VAL A 67 -6.33 1.41 -6.02
CA VAL A 67 -6.51 1.32 -4.57
C VAL A 67 -7.98 1.47 -4.22
N GLU A 68 -8.49 0.59 -3.37
CA GLU A 68 -9.77 0.73 -2.67
C GLU A 68 -9.54 1.35 -1.29
N ILE A 69 -10.21 2.46 -1.01
CA ILE A 69 -10.20 3.17 0.26
C ILE A 69 -11.57 2.99 0.92
N SER A 70 -11.56 2.55 2.17
CA SER A 70 -12.78 2.27 2.93
C SER A 70 -12.55 2.47 4.43
N THR A 71 -13.64 2.51 5.18
CA THR A 71 -13.65 2.43 6.64
C THR A 71 -14.20 1.08 7.09
N GLU A 72 -13.74 0.59 8.24
CA GLU A 72 -14.34 -0.59 8.87
C GLU A 72 -15.66 -0.24 9.55
N ASP A 73 -16.59 -1.20 9.58
CA ASP A 73 -17.87 -1.04 10.26
C ASP A 73 -17.67 -0.77 11.75
N ASN A 74 -18.35 0.26 12.25
CA ASN A 74 -18.32 0.61 13.66
C ASN A 74 -19.73 1.01 14.13
N PRO A 75 -20.34 0.29 15.08
CA PRO A 75 -21.72 0.55 15.50
C PRO A 75 -21.91 1.88 16.23
N ASN A 76 -20.83 2.53 16.69
CA ASN A 76 -20.87 3.85 17.32
C ASN A 76 -20.67 4.99 16.32
N ILE A 77 -20.54 4.69 15.02
CA ILE A 77 -20.32 5.67 13.95
C ILE A 77 -21.48 5.61 12.98
N THR A 78 -22.14 6.75 12.76
CA THR A 78 -23.10 6.95 11.68
C THR A 78 -22.48 7.80 10.60
N TYR A 79 -22.52 7.36 9.34
CA TYR A 79 -22.06 8.17 8.22
C TYR A 79 -23.13 9.21 7.86
N LEU A 80 -22.77 10.49 7.86
CA LEU A 80 -23.66 11.59 7.49
C LEU A 80 -23.90 11.63 5.98
N THR A 81 -23.02 11.00 5.21
CA THR A 81 -23.16 10.75 3.78
C THR A 81 -23.14 9.24 3.50
N ALA A 82 -22.79 8.82 2.28
CA ALA A 82 -22.67 7.41 1.98
C ALA A 82 -21.49 6.80 2.74
N HIS A 83 -21.69 5.63 3.33
CA HIS A 83 -20.60 4.75 3.76
C HIS A 83 -19.95 4.10 2.52
N ALA A 84 -19.33 4.95 1.70
CA ALA A 84 -18.82 4.57 0.40
C ALA A 84 -17.45 3.91 0.52
N LYS A 85 -17.20 2.99 -0.39
CA LYS A 85 -15.86 2.53 -0.74
C LYS A 85 -15.43 3.26 -2.01
N TYR A 86 -14.25 3.84 -2.01
CA TYR A 86 -13.71 4.55 -3.15
C TYR A 86 -12.62 3.73 -3.81
N THR A 87 -12.81 3.34 -5.07
CA THR A 87 -11.76 2.71 -5.87
C THR A 87 -11.21 3.74 -6.86
N ALA A 88 -9.90 3.96 -6.84
CA ALA A 88 -9.27 4.96 -7.72
C ALA A 88 -7.88 4.51 -8.18
N CYS A 89 -7.41 5.13 -9.27
CA CYS A 89 -6.04 5.01 -9.73
C CYS A 89 -5.18 6.01 -8.96
N ILE A 90 -4.19 5.54 -8.20
CA ILE A 90 -3.30 6.37 -7.38
C ILE A 90 -1.92 6.37 -8.02
N CYS A 91 -1.53 7.51 -8.57
CA CYS A 91 -0.19 7.73 -9.12
C CYS A 91 0.66 8.64 -8.22
N ASP A 92 0.03 9.36 -7.29
CA ASP A 92 0.66 10.29 -6.36
C ASP A 92 -0.05 10.27 -4.99
N THR A 93 -0.55 11.41 -4.52
CA THR A 93 -1.26 11.56 -3.24
C THR A 93 -2.69 12.03 -3.46
N HIS A 94 -3.66 11.23 -3.01
CA HIS A 94 -5.07 11.54 -3.07
C HIS A 94 -5.69 11.63 -1.67
N ASN A 95 -6.69 12.50 -1.52
CA ASN A 95 -7.45 12.65 -0.29
C ASN A 95 -8.89 12.14 -0.45
N TYR A 96 -9.38 11.45 0.59
CA TYR A 96 -10.74 10.90 0.67
C TYR A 96 -11.38 11.35 1.97
N PHE A 97 -12.69 11.61 1.94
CA PHE A 97 -13.38 12.29 3.03
C PHE A 97 -14.65 11.55 3.43
N TRP A 98 -14.89 11.45 4.73
CA TRP A 98 -16.16 11.02 5.32
C TRP A 98 -16.52 11.99 6.43
N ASP A 99 -17.78 12.42 6.43
CA ASP A 99 -18.36 13.10 7.58
C ASP A 99 -19.18 12.07 8.37
N ILE A 100 -18.94 12.03 9.67
CA ILE A 100 -19.52 11.04 10.59
C ILE A 100 -20.14 11.72 11.81
N ASP A 101 -21.07 11.03 12.44
CA ASP A 101 -21.61 11.32 13.77
C ASP A 101 -21.26 10.16 14.71
N ALA A 102 -20.68 10.47 15.88
CA ALA A 102 -20.23 9.47 16.84
C ALA A 102 -21.12 9.44 18.10
N SER A 103 -21.77 8.31 18.36
CA SER A 103 -22.70 8.18 19.50
C SER A 103 -22.02 7.87 20.84
N ALA A 104 -20.74 7.50 20.82
CA ALA A 104 -19.92 7.19 22.00
C ALA A 104 -18.43 7.25 21.65
N ASN A 105 -17.58 7.31 22.67
CA ASN A 105 -16.12 7.18 22.49
C ASN A 105 -15.80 5.92 21.68
N THR A 106 -15.07 6.10 20.59
CA THR A 106 -14.86 5.03 19.61
C THR A 106 -13.57 5.23 18.83
N VAL A 107 -13.19 4.22 18.04
CA VAL A 107 -12.02 4.27 17.15
C VAL A 107 -12.52 4.11 15.72
N ILE A 108 -12.25 5.09 14.87
CA ILE A 108 -12.42 4.91 13.44
C ILE A 108 -11.17 4.23 12.88
N ARG A 109 -11.38 3.25 11.99
CA ARG A 109 -10.30 2.55 11.28
C ARG A 109 -10.52 2.64 9.78
N GLY A 110 -9.55 3.24 9.09
CA GLY A 110 -9.47 3.29 7.64
C GLY A 110 -8.60 2.18 7.07
N LYS A 111 -8.92 1.74 5.85
CA LYS A 111 -8.17 0.75 5.09
C LYS A 111 -7.94 1.26 3.66
N ALA A 112 -6.71 1.15 3.19
CA ALA A 112 -6.34 1.30 1.79
C ALA A 112 -5.79 -0.04 1.29
N GLU A 113 -6.40 -0.60 0.26
CA GLU A 113 -6.06 -1.93 -0.29
C GLU A 113 -5.76 -1.82 -1.79
N VAL A 114 -4.64 -2.37 -2.23
CA VAL A 114 -4.30 -2.46 -3.66
C VAL A 114 -5.13 -3.58 -4.29
N VAL A 115 -5.98 -3.26 -5.25
CA VAL A 115 -6.94 -4.20 -5.86
C VAL A 115 -6.69 -4.37 -7.36
N SER A 116 -7.16 -5.47 -7.95
CA SER A 116 -7.02 -5.75 -9.38
C SER A 116 -8.21 -5.28 -10.22
N ALA A 117 -8.87 -4.18 -9.83
CA ALA A 117 -10.05 -3.68 -10.54
C ALA A 117 -9.68 -3.10 -11.92
N LYS A 118 -10.47 -3.44 -12.94
CA LYS A 118 -10.23 -3.02 -14.34
C LYS A 118 -10.93 -1.69 -14.63
N ASN A 119 -10.44 -0.97 -15.64
CA ASN A 119 -11.02 0.28 -16.14
C ASN A 119 -11.08 1.41 -15.09
N ILE A 120 -10.18 1.40 -14.11
CA ILE A 120 -10.04 2.46 -13.11
C ILE A 120 -8.93 3.45 -13.50
N CYS A 121 -7.77 2.94 -13.91
CA CYS A 121 -6.69 3.76 -14.46
C CYS A 121 -6.94 4.07 -15.95
N PRO A 122 -6.44 5.22 -16.44
CA PRO A 122 -6.47 5.54 -17.87
C PRO A 122 -5.77 4.49 -18.74
N ASP A 123 -6.21 4.36 -19.99
CA ASP A 123 -5.59 3.47 -20.96
C ASP A 123 -4.11 3.85 -21.19
N GLY A 124 -3.25 2.83 -21.27
CA GLY A 124 -1.82 3.00 -21.50
C GLY A 124 -0.98 3.10 -20.24
N GLU A 125 -1.59 3.19 -19.05
CA GLU A 125 -0.80 3.23 -17.82
C GLU A 125 -0.22 1.88 -17.41
N ILE A 126 1.06 1.93 -17.02
CA ILE A 126 1.79 0.76 -16.52
C ILE A 126 1.57 0.69 -15.00
N LEU A 127 0.78 -0.29 -14.57
CA LEU A 127 0.48 -0.47 -13.15
C LEU A 127 1.63 -1.18 -12.42
N TYR A 128 1.80 -0.84 -11.14
CA TYR A 128 2.66 -1.60 -10.25
C TYR A 128 2.05 -3.00 -10.03
N PRO A 129 2.82 -4.10 -10.17
CA PRO A 129 2.27 -5.46 -10.28
C PRO A 129 1.83 -6.09 -8.95
N GLU A 130 1.52 -5.29 -7.93
CA GLU A 130 1.11 -5.76 -6.59
C GLU A 130 -0.41 -5.77 -6.43
N THR A 131 -0.93 -6.73 -5.67
CA THR A 131 -2.37 -6.80 -5.31
C THR A 131 -2.52 -7.40 -3.91
N GLY A 132 -3.55 -7.00 -3.17
CA GLY A 132 -3.80 -7.46 -1.80
C GLY A 132 -2.94 -6.78 -0.73
N PHE A 133 -2.01 -5.88 -1.12
CA PHE A 133 -1.29 -5.05 -0.16
C PHE A 133 -2.26 -4.10 0.56
N MET A 134 -2.16 -4.03 1.89
CA MET A 134 -3.06 -3.24 2.72
C MET A 134 -2.30 -2.33 3.67
N LYS A 135 -2.84 -1.13 3.88
CA LYS A 135 -2.47 -0.24 4.98
C LYS A 135 -3.72 0.17 5.76
N PHE A 136 -3.51 0.39 7.05
CA PHE A 136 -4.55 0.84 7.97
C PHE A 136 -4.11 2.12 8.68
N ALA A 137 -5.09 2.96 8.99
CA ALA A 137 -4.92 4.10 9.89
C ALA A 137 -6.07 4.10 10.90
N THR A 138 -5.81 4.62 12.09
CA THR A 138 -6.78 4.67 13.19
C THR A 138 -6.74 6.04 13.87
N ALA A 139 -7.88 6.51 14.35
CA ALA A 139 -7.96 7.65 15.25
C ALA A 139 -9.06 7.44 16.29
N ASP A 140 -8.81 7.94 17.49
CA ASP A 140 -9.80 8.01 18.56
C ASP A 140 -10.78 9.16 18.27
N ILE A 141 -12.07 8.89 18.44
CA ILE A 141 -13.16 9.86 18.35
C ILE A 141 -13.78 9.98 19.73
N ILE A 142 -13.77 11.19 20.29
CA ILE A 142 -14.31 11.50 21.61
C ILE A 142 -15.45 12.50 21.41
N PRO A 143 -16.71 12.05 21.31
CA PRO A 143 -17.87 12.93 21.30
C PRO A 143 -18.00 13.71 22.62
N HIS A 144 -18.63 14.88 22.55
CA HIS A 144 -18.88 15.80 23.66
C HIS A 144 -20.26 15.60 24.29
#